data_AF-A0A949ZDH7-F1
#
_entry.id   AF-A0A949ZDH7-F1
#
_cell.length_a   1.000
_cell.length_b   1.000
_cell.length_c   1.000
_cell.angle_alpha   90.00
_cell.angle_beta   90.00
_cell.angle_gamma   90.00
#
_symmetry.space_group_name_H-M   'P 1'
#
loop_
_entity.id
_entity.type
_entity.pdbx_description
1 polymer ?
#
loop_
_entity_poly.entity_id
_entity_poly.type
_entity_poly.pdbx_seq_one_letter_code
_entity_poly.pdbx_strand_id
1 'polypeptide(L)'
;MHLIMTCHDCRGLLTDYQHGELDAATDAALHEHLQSCPSCRAELDAESALTETLRSAFAQELDMPTAVLARVRQAVHAERAPGFFENVRALLRPVVLAPAAAVIVLVVAAVSYLHPSPSGSAQQLSTAYFVQRHVAHTMDSQSGDPAWNAYLLTSNAGGADASAAQ
;
A
#
# COMPACT_ATOMS: atom_id res chain seq x y z
N MET A 1 -24.72 17.86 -44.27
CA MET A 1 -25.09 16.84 -45.29
C MET A 1 -25.72 15.68 -44.53
N HIS A 2 -27.05 15.64 -44.43
CA HIS A 2 -27.73 14.43 -43.97
C HIS A 2 -27.55 13.38 -45.06
N LEU A 3 -26.76 12.35 -44.80
CA LEU A 3 -26.85 11.09 -45.53
C LEU A 3 -28.22 10.53 -45.14
N ILE A 4 -29.21 10.75 -46.00
CA ILE A 4 -30.58 10.34 -45.73
C ILE A 4 -30.59 8.82 -45.86
N MET A 5 -30.37 8.13 -44.75
CA MET A 5 -30.75 6.73 -44.68
C MET A 5 -32.26 6.65 -44.78
N THR A 6 -32.74 5.84 -45.72
CA THR A 6 -34.18 5.71 -45.95
C THR A 6 -34.78 4.69 -44.99
N CYS A 7 -36.08 4.77 -44.76
CA CYS A 7 -36.78 3.76 -43.96
C CYS A 7 -36.66 2.35 -44.56
N HIS A 8 -36.46 2.24 -45.88
CA HIS A 8 -36.26 0.97 -46.55
C HIS A 8 -34.91 0.36 -46.19
N ASP A 9 -33.84 1.16 -46.24
CA ASP A 9 -32.48 0.72 -45.86
C ASP A 9 -32.45 0.35 -44.36
N CYS A 10 -33.08 1.17 -43.52
CA CYS A 10 -33.20 0.92 -42.08
C CYS A 10 -33.79 -0.47 -41.78
N ARG A 11 -34.87 -0.86 -42.45
CA ARG A 11 -35.57 -2.14 -42.21
C ARG A 11 -34.69 -3.34 -42.53
N GLY A 12 -33.83 -3.24 -43.55
CA GLY A 12 -32.90 -4.30 -43.91
C GLY A 12 -31.76 -4.50 -42.91
N LEU A 13 -31.54 -3.52 -42.02
CA LEU A 13 -30.41 -3.49 -41.08
C LEU A 13 -30.83 -3.67 -39.61
N LEU A 14 -32.13 -3.76 -39.31
CA LEU A 14 -32.62 -3.84 -37.92
C LEU A 14 -32.14 -5.10 -37.18
N THR A 15 -32.13 -6.24 -37.86
CA THR A 15 -31.64 -7.50 -37.29
C THR A 15 -30.15 -7.42 -36.96
N ASP A 16 -29.33 -6.97 -37.90
CA ASP A 16 -27.88 -6.81 -37.72
C ASP A 16 -27.56 -5.78 -36.62
N TYR A 17 -28.36 -4.71 -36.55
CA TYR A 17 -28.29 -3.72 -35.47
C TYR A 17 -28.61 -4.32 -34.10
N GLN A 18 -29.66 -5.15 -33.99
CA GLN A 18 -30.03 -5.83 -32.75
C GLN A 18 -28.92 -6.79 -32.28
N HIS A 19 -28.17 -7.38 -33.20
CA HIS A 19 -27.06 -8.28 -32.91
C HIS A 19 -25.71 -7.57 -32.77
N GLY A 20 -25.62 -6.26 -33.05
CA GLY A 20 -24.38 -5.50 -32.99
C GLY A 20 -23.37 -5.90 -34.07
N GLU A 21 -23.86 -6.33 -35.24
CA GLU A 21 -23.05 -6.83 -36.36
C GLU A 21 -22.71 -5.73 -37.39
N LEU A 22 -23.29 -4.54 -37.24
CA LEU A 22 -23.03 -3.40 -38.10
C LEU A 22 -21.67 -2.75 -37.81
N ASP A 23 -21.07 -2.16 -38.84
CA ASP A 23 -19.91 -1.29 -38.66
C ASP A 23 -20.32 0.02 -37.96
N ALA A 24 -19.36 0.68 -37.31
CA ALA A 24 -19.63 1.86 -36.49
C ALA A 24 -20.26 3.04 -37.26
N ALA A 25 -20.00 3.20 -38.55
CA ALA A 25 -20.57 4.30 -39.33
C ALA A 25 -22.03 4.02 -39.67
N THR A 26 -22.35 2.78 -40.06
CA THR A 26 -23.72 2.35 -40.36
C THR A 26 -24.58 2.30 -39.10
N ASP A 27 -24.02 1.81 -37.99
CA ASP A 27 -24.68 1.78 -36.67
C ASP A 27 -25.09 3.19 -36.23
N ALA A 28 -24.18 4.17 -36.32
CA ALA A 28 -24.45 5.55 -35.96
C ALA A 28 -25.53 6.19 -36.86
N ALA A 29 -25.50 5.94 -38.16
CA ALA A 29 -26.52 6.44 -39.09
C ALA A 29 -27.90 5.84 -38.81
N LEU A 30 -27.95 4.55 -38.44
CA LEU A 30 -29.19 3.86 -38.07
C LEU A 30 -29.74 4.35 -36.76
N HIS A 31 -28.87 4.58 -35.79
CA HIS A 31 -29.24 5.16 -34.53
C HIS A 31 -29.86 6.56 -34.71
N GLU A 32 -29.25 7.43 -35.52
CA GLU A 32 -29.80 8.75 -35.86
C GLU A 32 -31.18 8.64 -36.52
N HIS A 33 -31.33 7.71 -37.47
CA HIS A 33 -32.62 7.47 -38.12
C HIS A 33 -33.70 7.01 -37.12
N LEU A 34 -33.40 6.06 -36.23
CA LEU A 34 -34.33 5.55 -35.22
C LEU A 34 -34.75 6.62 -34.20
N GLN A 35 -33.88 7.59 -33.90
CA GLN A 35 -34.25 8.74 -33.06
C GLN A 35 -35.25 9.68 -33.73
N SER A 36 -35.19 9.80 -35.06
CA SER A 36 -36.05 10.72 -35.84
C SER A 36 -37.31 10.06 -36.41
N CYS A 37 -37.33 8.74 -36.57
CA CYS A 37 -38.37 7.99 -37.27
C CYS A 37 -39.13 7.03 -36.32
N PRO A 38 -40.33 7.40 -35.84
CA PRO A 38 -41.09 6.57 -34.90
C PRO A 38 -41.60 5.26 -35.51
N SER A 39 -41.81 5.20 -36.83
CA SER A 39 -42.25 3.95 -37.49
C SER A 39 -41.15 2.90 -37.49
N CYS A 40 -39.92 3.29 -37.80
CA CYS A 40 -38.77 2.37 -37.78
C CYS A 40 -38.44 1.92 -36.35
N ARG A 41 -38.63 2.81 -35.36
CA ARG A 41 -38.53 2.44 -33.95
C ARG A 41 -39.57 1.40 -33.55
N ALA A 42 -40.83 1.58 -33.98
CA ALA A 42 -41.88 0.60 -33.71
C ALA A 42 -41.61 -0.77 -34.36
N GLU A 43 -40.98 -0.79 -35.54
CA GLU A 43 -40.53 -2.04 -36.19
C GLU A 43 -39.43 -2.74 -35.37
N LEU A 44 -38.43 -2.00 -34.91
CA LEU A 44 -37.38 -2.53 -34.03
C LEU A 44 -37.96 -3.07 -32.72
N ASP A 45 -38.91 -2.35 -32.10
CA ASP A 45 -39.57 -2.78 -30.88
C ASP A 45 -40.37 -4.08 -31.13
N ALA A 46 -41.08 -4.19 -32.26
CA ALA A 46 -41.81 -5.40 -32.65
C ALA A 46 -40.88 -6.61 -32.86
N GLU A 47 -39.72 -6.41 -33.49
CA GLU A 47 -38.71 -7.44 -33.66
C GLU A 47 -38.13 -7.90 -32.31
N SER A 48 -37.82 -6.95 -31.41
CA SER A 48 -37.34 -7.27 -30.06
C SER A 48 -38.37 -8.04 -29.23
N ALA A 49 -39.65 -7.69 -29.35
CA ALA A 49 -40.75 -8.35 -28.65
C ALA A 49 -40.95 -9.78 -29.16
N LEU A 50 -40.82 -10.01 -30.46
CA LEU A 50 -40.86 -11.36 -31.04
C LEU A 50 -39.70 -12.22 -30.49
N THR A 51 -38.48 -11.69 -30.51
CA THR A 51 -37.30 -12.38 -29.99
C THR A 51 -37.45 -12.70 -28.50
N GLU A 52 -37.95 -11.78 -27.69
CA GLU A 52 -38.21 -12.02 -26.27
C GLU A 52 -39.32 -13.04 -26.04
N THR A 53 -40.38 -13.00 -26.85
CA THR A 53 -41.46 -14.00 -26.77
C THR A 53 -40.92 -15.40 -27.02
N LEU A 54 -40.11 -15.58 -28.08
CA LEU A 54 -39.46 -16.86 -28.36
C LEU A 54 -38.51 -17.27 -27.23
N ARG A 55 -37.66 -16.35 -26.76
CA ARG A 55 -36.72 -16.59 -25.66
C ARG A 55 -37.45 -17.08 -24.40
N SER A 56 -38.55 -16.42 -24.04
CA SER A 56 -39.35 -16.76 -22.86
C SER A 56 -40.05 -18.12 -23.00
N ALA A 57 -40.54 -18.45 -24.20
CA ALA A 57 -41.18 -19.74 -24.48
C ALA A 57 -40.22 -20.93 -24.32
N PHE A 58 -38.94 -20.74 -24.64
CA PHE A 58 -37.89 -21.77 -24.52
C PHE A 58 -37.08 -21.67 -23.22
N ALA A 59 -37.32 -20.66 -22.37
CA ALA A 59 -36.54 -20.44 -21.14
C ALA A 59 -36.68 -21.58 -20.12
N GLN A 60 -37.80 -22.31 -20.16
CA GLN A 60 -38.08 -23.38 -19.19
C GLN A 60 -37.32 -24.68 -19.48
N GLU A 61 -36.76 -24.83 -20.69
CA GLU A 61 -36.00 -26.01 -21.11
C GLU A 61 -34.51 -25.95 -20.69
N LEU A 62 -33.97 -24.78 -20.36
CA LEU A 62 -32.55 -24.58 -20.04
C LEU A 62 -32.34 -24.30 -18.55
N ASP A 63 -32.50 -25.32 -17.72
CA ASP A 63 -32.02 -25.22 -16.33
C ASP A 63 -30.48 -25.24 -16.35
N MET A 64 -29.88 -24.06 -16.15
CA MET A 64 -28.42 -23.91 -16.11
C MET A 64 -27.87 -24.74 -14.93
N PRO A 65 -26.90 -25.64 -15.15
CA PRO A 65 -26.34 -26.43 -14.06
C PRO A 65 -25.88 -25.55 -12.90
N THR A 66 -26.29 -25.89 -11.68
CA THR A 66 -26.03 -25.10 -10.47
C THR A 66 -24.54 -24.81 -10.24
N ALA A 67 -23.65 -25.71 -10.68
CA ALA A 67 -22.21 -25.53 -10.66
C ALA A 67 -21.72 -24.34 -11.52
N VAL A 68 -22.36 -24.10 -12.68
CA VAL A 68 -22.04 -22.97 -13.56
C VAL A 68 -22.49 -21.67 -12.89
N LEU A 69 -23.71 -21.63 -12.36
CA LEU A 69 -24.22 -20.47 -11.61
C LEU A 69 -23.33 -20.11 -10.41
N ALA A 70 -22.88 -21.13 -9.66
CA ALA A 70 -21.98 -20.92 -8.54
C ALA A 70 -20.64 -20.32 -8.98
N ARG A 71 -20.05 -20.81 -10.07
CA ARG A 71 -18.80 -20.27 -10.63
C ARG A 71 -18.94 -18.84 -11.15
N VAL A 72 -20.01 -18.53 -11.86
CA VAL A 72 -20.28 -17.17 -12.34
C VAL A 72 -20.42 -16.20 -11.17
N ARG A 73 -21.20 -16.58 -10.14
CA ARG A 73 -21.33 -15.76 -8.92
C ARG A 73 -19.99 -15.54 -8.25
N GLN A 74 -19.16 -16.59 -8.12
CA GLN A 74 -17.83 -16.46 -7.54
C GLN A 74 -16.91 -15.54 -8.36
N ALA A 75 -16.93 -15.64 -9.69
CA ALA A 75 -16.13 -14.79 -10.57
C ALA A 75 -16.53 -13.30 -10.43
N VAL A 76 -17.83 -13.01 -10.48
CA VAL A 76 -18.34 -11.63 -10.32
C VAL A 76 -18.01 -11.06 -8.93
N HIS A 77 -18.07 -11.88 -7.88
CA HIS A 77 -17.69 -11.44 -6.53
C HIS A 77 -16.18 -11.26 -6.37
N ALA A 78 -15.36 -12.06 -7.06
CA ALA A 78 -13.91 -11.92 -7.03
C ALA A 78 -13.44 -10.62 -7.71
N GLU A 79 -14.08 -10.22 -8.81
CA GLU A 79 -13.80 -8.94 -9.49
C GLU A 79 -14.20 -7.72 -8.65
N ARG A 80 -15.25 -7.85 -7.83
CA ARG A 80 -15.76 -6.78 -6.96
C ARG A 80 -15.12 -6.74 -5.58
N ALA A 81 -14.34 -7.76 -5.21
CA ALA A 81 -13.68 -7.76 -3.91
C ALA A 81 -12.63 -6.64 -3.90
N PRO A 82 -12.70 -5.66 -2.97
CA PRO A 82 -11.67 -4.66 -2.85
C PRO A 82 -10.36 -5.39 -2.59
N GLY A 83 -9.34 -5.10 -3.41
CA GLY A 83 -8.04 -5.75 -3.26
C GLY A 83 -7.52 -5.57 -1.84
N PHE A 84 -6.72 -6.53 -1.37
CA PHE A 84 -6.07 -6.44 -0.05
C PHE A 84 -5.36 -5.09 0.13
N PHE A 85 -4.72 -4.60 -0.93
CA PHE A 85 -4.05 -3.30 -0.97
C PHE A 85 -5.00 -2.09 -0.91
N GLU A 86 -6.25 -2.22 -1.36
CA GLU A 86 -7.25 -1.14 -1.30
C GLU A 86 -7.78 -0.94 0.12
N ASN A 87 -7.98 -2.04 0.87
CA ASN A 87 -8.34 -1.99 2.28
C ASN A 87 -7.17 -1.44 3.14
N VAL A 88 -5.93 -1.84 2.85
CA VAL A 88 -4.74 -1.30 3.52
C VAL A 88 -4.55 0.19 3.21
N ARG A 89 -4.76 0.62 1.96
CA ARG A 89 -4.71 2.03 1.55
C ARG A 89 -5.83 2.88 2.16
N ALA A 90 -7.02 2.29 2.35
CA ALA A 90 -8.13 2.95 3.03
C ALA A 90 -7.84 3.17 4.53
N LEU A 91 -7.11 2.24 5.18
CA LEU A 91 -6.67 2.39 6.56
C LEU A 91 -5.52 3.41 6.72
N LEU A 92 -4.63 3.47 5.72
CA LEU A 92 -3.56 4.48 5.63
C LEU A 92 -4.06 5.85 5.18
N ARG A 93 -5.37 6.02 4.97
CA ARG A 93 -5.94 7.31 4.56
C ARG A 93 -5.79 8.30 5.73
N PRO A 94 -5.21 9.49 5.50
CA PRO A 94 -4.81 10.41 6.58
C PRO A 94 -5.98 10.89 7.45
N VAL A 95 -7.21 10.77 6.95
CA VAL A 95 -8.45 11.06 7.68
C VAL A 95 -8.68 10.09 8.86
N VAL A 96 -8.21 8.83 8.76
CA VAL A 96 -8.33 7.81 9.83
C VAL A 96 -7.16 7.86 10.82
N LEU A 97 -5.97 8.27 10.36
CA LEU A 97 -4.77 8.43 11.20
C LEU A 97 -4.73 9.76 11.97
N ALA A 98 -5.44 10.79 11.51
CA ALA A 98 -5.51 12.11 12.16
C ALA A 98 -5.98 12.08 13.63
N PRO A 99 -7.06 11.36 14.02
CA PRO A 99 -7.50 11.37 15.42
C PRO A 99 -6.53 10.63 16.35
N ALA A 100 -5.89 9.54 15.90
CA ALA A 100 -4.97 8.77 16.71
C ALA A 100 -3.68 9.55 17.02
N ALA A 101 -3.12 10.26 16.03
CA ALA A 101 -1.95 11.10 16.23
C ALA A 101 -2.24 12.29 17.17
N ALA A 102 -3.42 12.91 17.06
CA ALA A 102 -3.82 14.01 17.93
C ALA A 102 -3.96 13.57 19.40
N VAL A 103 -4.50 12.38 19.66
CA VAL A 103 -4.60 11.82 21.03
C VAL A 103 -3.21 11.54 21.61
N ILE A 104 -2.30 10.96 20.83
CA ILE A 104 -0.92 10.69 21.29
C ILE A 104 -0.20 12.00 21.63
N VAL A 105 -0.29 13.03 20.78
CA VAL A 105 0.31 14.34 21.03
C VAL A 105 -0.28 15.00 22.28
N LEU A 106 -1.61 14.93 22.47
CA LEU A 106 -2.26 15.46 23.67
C LEU A 106 -1.84 14.72 24.94
N VAL A 107 -1.71 13.40 24.91
CA VAL A 107 -1.25 12.60 26.05
C VAL A 107 0.20 12.94 26.39
N VAL A 108 1.09 13.02 25.40
CA VAL A 108 2.50 13.39 25.62
C VAL A 108 2.62 14.82 26.18
N ALA A 109 1.85 15.76 25.64
CA ALA A 109 1.82 17.13 26.13
C ALA A 109 1.29 17.21 27.57
N ALA A 110 0.22 16.48 27.88
CA ALA A 110 -0.34 16.42 29.23
C ALA A 110 0.66 15.81 30.22
N VAL A 111 1.30 14.68 29.87
CA VAL A 111 2.33 14.05 30.72
C VAL A 111 3.51 15.01 30.96
N SER A 112 3.95 15.74 29.94
CA SER A 112 5.05 16.71 30.05
C SER A 112 4.70 17.92 30.90
N TYR A 113 3.43 18.35 30.90
CA TYR A 113 2.92 19.43 31.74
C TYR A 113 2.71 19.01 33.20
N LEU A 114 2.21 17.79 33.42
CA LEU A 114 1.94 17.26 34.77
C LEU A 114 3.20 16.75 35.47
N HIS A 115 4.20 16.30 34.71
CA HIS A 115 5.53 16.02 35.20
C HIS A 115 6.47 17.12 34.72
N PRO A 116 6.49 18.31 35.39
CA PRO A 116 7.56 19.27 35.13
C PRO A 116 8.86 18.50 35.30
N SER A 117 9.61 18.37 34.20
CA SER A 117 10.90 17.71 34.23
C SER A 117 11.64 18.35 35.38
N PRO A 118 12.08 17.60 36.42
CA PRO A 118 13.04 18.17 37.32
C PRO A 118 14.13 18.68 36.39
N SER A 119 14.45 19.98 36.48
CA SER A 119 15.71 20.52 35.99
C SER A 119 16.81 19.86 36.81
N GLY A 120 16.92 18.54 36.68
CA GLY A 120 18.02 17.73 37.09
C GLY A 120 19.10 18.17 36.17
N SER A 121 19.87 19.15 36.66
CA SER A 121 21.31 19.17 36.57
C SER A 121 21.78 17.99 35.74
N ALA A 122 22.08 18.24 34.47
CA ALA A 122 22.92 17.33 33.73
C ALA A 122 24.11 17.07 34.66
N GLN A 123 24.12 15.91 35.32
CA GLN A 123 25.30 15.41 35.98
C GLN A 123 26.24 15.18 34.82
N GLN A 124 26.97 16.24 34.47
CA GLN A 124 28.13 16.19 33.63
C GLN A 124 29.07 15.26 34.38
N LEU A 125 28.92 13.96 34.14
CA LEU A 125 29.94 12.98 34.47
C LEU A 125 31.15 13.45 33.68
N SER A 126 32.04 14.16 34.37
CA SER A 126 33.22 14.72 33.72
C SER A 126 33.98 13.54 33.12
N THR A 127 34.40 13.68 31.87
CA THR A 127 35.25 12.69 31.20
C THR A 127 36.50 12.38 32.02
N ALA A 128 36.94 13.32 32.88
CA ALA A 128 37.97 13.12 33.88
C ALA A 128 37.70 11.93 34.83
N TYR A 129 36.45 11.68 35.24
CA TYR A 129 36.10 10.53 36.07
C TYR A 129 36.37 9.19 35.35
N PHE A 130 36.04 9.11 34.06
CA PHE A 130 36.30 7.90 33.25
C PHE A 130 37.80 7.67 33.02
N VAL A 131 38.58 8.74 32.80
CA VAL A 131 40.04 8.66 32.66
C VAL A 131 40.69 8.18 33.97
N GLN A 132 40.31 8.77 35.11
CA GLN A 132 40.86 8.41 36.42
C GLN A 132 40.64 6.93 36.74
N ARG A 133 39.45 6.40 36.48
CA ARG A 133 39.11 4.99 36.71
C ARG A 133 39.91 4.05 35.80
N HIS A 134 40.16 4.46 34.55
CA HIS A 134 40.90 3.62 33.62
C HIS A 134 42.38 3.52 34.00
N VAL A 135 42.99 4.62 34.46
CA VAL A 135 44.39 4.65 34.94
C VAL A 135 44.59 3.74 36.15
N ALA A 136 43.67 3.79 37.12
CA ALA A 136 43.72 2.94 38.31
C ALA A 136 43.69 1.44 37.94
N HIS A 137 42.85 1.04 36.99
CA HIS A 137 42.76 -0.34 36.54
C HIS A 137 44.00 -0.82 35.76
N THR A 138 44.66 0.06 35.00
CA THR A 138 45.86 -0.31 34.23
C THR A 138 47.14 -0.33 35.07
N MET A 139 47.19 0.44 36.17
CA MET A 139 48.35 0.44 37.06
C MET A 139 48.42 -0.82 37.93
N ASP A 140 47.27 -1.37 38.33
CA ASP A 140 47.21 -2.56 39.18
C ASP A 140 47.80 -3.82 38.51
N SER A 141 47.84 -3.88 37.17
CA SER A 141 48.41 -5.02 36.45
C SER A 141 49.93 -4.97 36.24
N GLN A 142 50.60 -3.82 36.43
CA GLN A 142 52.05 -3.72 36.18
C GLN A 142 52.92 -3.88 37.43
N SER A 143 52.45 -3.48 38.62
CA SER A 143 53.25 -3.59 39.85
C SER A 143 53.32 -4.99 40.45
N GLY A 144 52.47 -5.91 39.99
CA GLY A 144 52.43 -7.31 40.47
C GLY A 144 53.30 -8.29 39.69
N ASP A 145 53.91 -7.88 38.56
CA ASP A 145 54.66 -8.79 37.70
C ASP A 145 56.12 -8.98 38.22
N PRO A 146 56.56 -10.21 38.54
CA PRO A 146 57.94 -10.49 38.93
C PRO A 146 58.98 -9.97 37.94
N ALA A 147 58.63 -9.89 36.65
CA ALA A 147 59.52 -9.36 35.61
C ALA A 147 59.81 -7.86 35.79
N TRP A 148 58.84 -7.09 36.28
CA TRP A 148 58.99 -5.65 36.47
C TRP A 148 59.87 -5.31 37.69
N ASN A 149 59.70 -6.07 38.78
CA ASN A 149 60.57 -5.97 39.96
C ASN A 149 62.03 -6.34 39.63
N ALA A 150 62.25 -7.32 38.78
CA ALA A 150 63.59 -7.69 38.31
C ALA A 150 64.26 -6.54 37.52
N TYR A 151 63.51 -5.83 36.66
CA TYR A 151 64.03 -4.68 35.91
C TYR A 151 64.39 -3.48 36.81
N LEU A 152 63.58 -3.20 37.83
CA LEU A 152 63.86 -2.12 38.79
C LEU A 152 65.10 -2.42 39.65
N LEU A 153 65.33 -3.69 40.00
CA LEU A 153 66.52 -4.10 40.75
C LEU A 153 67.80 -4.02 39.90
N THR A 154 67.75 -4.38 38.60
CA THR A 154 68.93 -4.30 37.73
C THR A 154 69.29 -2.88 37.33
N SER A 155 68.30 -2.00 37.14
CA SER A 155 68.54 -0.58 36.84
C SER A 155 69.12 0.19 38.03
N ASN A 156 68.75 -0.16 39.26
CA ASN A 156 69.39 0.39 40.46
C ASN A 156 70.80 -0.18 40.68
N ALA A 157 71.05 -1.44 40.32
CA ALA A 157 72.38 -2.04 40.40
C ALA A 157 73.37 -1.44 39.37
N GLY A 158 72.90 -1.06 38.18
CA GLY A 158 73.73 -0.44 37.14
C GLY A 158 74.19 1.00 37.42
N GLY A 159 73.65 1.65 38.46
CA GLY A 159 74.06 3.00 38.87
C GLY A 159 75.21 3.04 39.89
N ALA A 160 75.55 1.89 40.51
CA ALA A 160 76.57 1.83 41.56
C ALA A 160 78.02 1.72 41.01
N ASP A 161 78.18 1.37 39.74
CA ASP A 161 79.49 1.03 39.16
C ASP A 161 80.11 2.17 38.31
N ALA A 162 79.44 3.33 38.23
CA ALA A 162 79.86 4.47 37.41
C ALA A 162 80.55 5.61 38.18
N SER A 163 80.86 5.45 39.48
CA SER A 163 81.52 6.49 40.30
C SER A 163 82.90 6.11 40.87
N ALA A 164 83.51 5.01 40.43
CA ALA A 164 84.84 4.57 40.88
C ALA A 164 85.93 4.61 39.79
N ALA A 165 85.86 5.58 38.88
CA ALA A 165 86.95 5.91 37.96
C ALA A 165 87.08 7.44 37.77
N GLN A 166 87.52 8.12 38.83
CA GLN A 166 88.38 9.32 38.81
C GLN A 166 88.93 9.59 40.21
#